data_AF-E9HCK8-F1
#
_entry.id   AF-E9HCK8-F1
#
_cell.length_a   1.000
_cell.length_b   1.000
_cell.length_c   1.000
_cell.angle_alpha   90.00
_cell.angle_beta   90.00
_cell.angle_gamma   90.00
#
_symmetry.space_group_name_H-M   'P 1'
#
loop_
_entity.id
_entity.type
_entity.pdbx_description
1 polymer ?
#
loop_
_entity_poly.entity_id
_entity_poly.type
_entity_poly.pdbx_seq_one_letter_code
_entity_poly.pdbx_strand_id
1 'polypeptide(L)'
;LRLHEMRHGNNAAYQCKMCSYSVTGSRQLAFHITNHHQEGFPCSLCDFRAESWNSKKRHEATVHKVSTTVKTRTSASEEPSDLDHDLEYACSHCSYKTPSRERFLAHE
;
A
#
# COMPACT_ATOMS: atom_id res chain seq x y z
N LEU A 1 -8.99 -38.58 0.68
CA LEU A 1 -8.11 -37.55 0.08
C LEU A 1 -8.93 -36.46 -0.65
N ARG A 2 -9.88 -35.80 0.01
CA ARG A 2 -10.56 -34.58 -0.52
C ARG A 2 -10.96 -33.57 0.55
N LEU A 3 -10.64 -33.83 1.82
CA LEU A 3 -11.08 -33.02 2.96
C LEU A 3 -9.91 -32.38 3.75
N HIS A 4 -8.66 -32.59 3.32
CA HIS A 4 -7.51 -31.87 3.88
C HIS A 4 -7.34 -30.48 3.25
N GLU A 5 -7.78 -30.30 2.00
CA GLU A 5 -7.66 -29.05 1.24
C GLU A 5 -8.62 -27.94 1.71
N MET A 6 -9.62 -28.28 2.54
CA MET A 6 -10.63 -27.32 3.01
C MET A 6 -10.36 -26.76 4.42
N ARG A 7 -9.28 -27.18 5.10
CA ARG A 7 -8.94 -26.73 6.47
C ARG A 7 -7.81 -25.70 6.53
N HIS A 8 -7.20 -25.34 5.41
CA HIS A 8 -6.33 -24.16 5.34
C HIS A 8 -7.21 -22.96 4.99
N GLY A 9 -7.80 -22.38 6.03
CA GLY A 9 -8.75 -21.26 5.95
C GLY A 9 -8.27 -20.13 5.03
N ASN A 10 -8.97 -19.99 3.90
CA ASN A 10 -9.08 -18.76 3.15
C ASN A 10 -9.74 -17.69 4.04
N ASN A 11 -8.97 -16.91 4.82
CA ASN A 11 -9.60 -15.71 5.41
C ASN A 11 -8.74 -14.50 5.78
N ALA A 12 -7.42 -14.46 5.55
CA ALA A 12 -6.66 -13.21 5.78
C ALA A 12 -5.27 -13.14 5.12
N ALA A 13 -4.86 -14.16 4.36
CA ALA A 13 -3.50 -14.21 3.82
C ALA A 13 -3.50 -13.98 2.31
N TYR A 14 -2.76 -12.97 1.88
CA TYR A 14 -2.34 -12.73 0.50
C TYR A 14 -1.34 -13.83 0.12
N GLN A 15 -1.81 -14.81 -0.64
CA GLN A 15 -0.99 -15.93 -1.12
C GLN A 15 -0.34 -15.60 -2.47
N CYS A 16 0.94 -15.98 -2.62
CA CYS A 16 1.63 -15.92 -3.89
C CYS A 16 1.08 -16.97 -4.85
N LYS A 17 0.81 -16.59 -6.10
CA LYS A 17 0.34 -17.52 -7.13
C LYS A 17 1.47 -18.31 -7.78
N MET A 18 2.72 -17.91 -7.55
CA MET A 18 3.92 -18.48 -8.18
C MET A 18 4.68 -19.43 -7.25
N CYS A 19 4.37 -19.44 -5.96
CA CYS A 19 4.95 -20.36 -4.97
C CYS A 19 4.02 -20.50 -3.75
N SER A 20 4.35 -21.41 -2.84
CA SER A 20 3.57 -21.69 -1.62
C SER A 20 3.70 -20.62 -0.52
N TYR A 21 4.25 -19.43 -0.82
CA TYR A 21 4.42 -18.34 0.14
C TYR A 21 3.12 -17.58 0.38
N SER A 22 2.80 -17.29 1.64
CA SER A 22 1.59 -16.56 2.04
C SER A 22 1.89 -15.57 3.15
N VAL A 23 1.33 -14.36 3.06
CA VAL A 23 1.53 -13.27 4.04
C VAL A 23 0.21 -12.60 4.39
N THR A 24 0.13 -11.93 5.53
CA THR A 24 -1.11 -11.30 6.00
C THR A 24 -1.40 -9.93 5.37
N GLY A 25 -0.48 -9.38 4.57
CA GLY A 25 -0.62 -8.04 3.98
C GLY A 25 -0.32 -7.97 2.48
N SER A 26 -1.10 -7.16 1.75
CA SER A 26 -0.95 -6.96 0.30
C SER A 26 0.42 -6.39 -0.07
N ARG A 27 0.93 -5.44 0.72
CA ARG A 27 2.27 -4.83 0.52
C ARG A 27 3.40 -5.84 0.68
N GLN A 28 3.27 -6.74 1.64
CA GLN A 28 4.25 -7.79 1.88
C GLN A 28 4.23 -8.81 0.72
N LEU A 29 3.03 -9.11 0.20
CA LEU A 29 2.92 -10.00 -0.96
C LEU A 29 3.50 -9.32 -2.20
N ALA A 30 3.21 -8.04 -2.42
CA ALA A 30 3.78 -7.27 -3.53
C ALA A 30 5.31 -7.24 -3.46
N PHE A 31 5.89 -6.95 -2.28
CA PHE A 31 7.34 -6.97 -2.07
C PHE A 31 7.94 -8.36 -2.33
N HIS A 32 7.29 -9.42 -1.83
CA HIS A 32 7.70 -10.79 -2.10
C HIS A 32 7.70 -11.07 -3.60
N ILE A 33 6.61 -10.77 -4.31
CA ILE A 33 6.52 -10.99 -5.75
C ILE A 33 7.61 -10.19 -6.47
N THR A 34 7.86 -8.95 -6.09
CA THR A 34 8.87 -8.11 -6.72
C THR A 34 10.29 -8.64 -6.50
N ASN A 35 10.68 -9.03 -5.29
CA ASN A 35 12.06 -9.45 -5.02
C ASN A 35 12.33 -10.92 -5.34
N HIS A 36 11.34 -11.79 -5.17
CA HIS A 36 11.50 -13.23 -5.32
C HIS A 36 11.10 -13.72 -6.71
N HIS A 37 10.11 -13.09 -7.34
CA HIS A 37 9.60 -13.52 -8.63
C HIS A 37 9.85 -12.53 -9.77
N GLN A 38 10.06 -11.24 -9.50
CA GLN A 38 10.32 -10.23 -10.52
C GLN A 38 11.80 -9.87 -10.63
N GLU A 39 12.53 -10.65 -11.42
CA GLU A 39 13.69 -10.15 -12.15
C GLU A 39 13.23 -9.05 -13.14
N GLY A 40 13.31 -7.77 -12.74
CA GLY A 40 12.99 -6.60 -13.57
C GLY A 40 11.60 -5.97 -13.34
N PHE A 41 11.20 -5.07 -14.25
CA PHE A 41 9.94 -4.32 -14.23
C PHE A 41 8.94 -4.91 -15.24
N PRO A 42 8.03 -5.81 -14.82
CA PRO A 42 7.08 -6.43 -15.73
C PRO A 42 5.99 -5.47 -16.19
N CYS A 43 5.60 -5.59 -17.46
CA CYS A 43 4.43 -4.92 -18.01
C CYS A 43 3.16 -5.45 -17.32
N SER A 44 2.18 -4.56 -17.12
CA SER A 44 0.88 -4.93 -16.53
C SER A 44 -0.11 -5.52 -17.55
N LEU A 45 0.23 -5.45 -18.84
CA LEU A 45 -0.66 -5.76 -19.96
C LEU A 45 -0.18 -6.95 -20.80
N CYS A 46 1.08 -7.38 -20.62
CA CYS A 46 1.65 -8.55 -21.28
C CYS A 46 2.84 -9.13 -20.49
N ASP A 47 3.40 -10.23 -20.97
CA ASP A 47 4.56 -10.92 -20.36
C ASP A 47 5.92 -10.24 -20.61
N PHE A 48 5.94 -9.04 -21.19
CA PHE A 48 7.19 -8.30 -21.39
C PHE A 48 7.79 -7.83 -20.06
N ARG A 49 9.11 -7.99 -19.92
CA ARG A 49 9.89 -7.47 -18.79
C ARG A 49 10.94 -6.49 -19.25
N ALA A 50 10.98 -5.36 -18.55
CA ALA A 50 12.01 -4.35 -18.76
C ALA A 50 13.06 -4.40 -17.65
N GLU A 51 14.28 -4.00 -17.96
CA GLU A 51 15.35 -3.79 -16.98
C GLU A 51 15.14 -2.57 -16.08
N SER A 52 14.32 -1.60 -16.52
CA SER A 52 14.05 -0.37 -15.79
C SER A 52 12.58 0.08 -15.93
N TRP A 53 12.13 0.90 -14.98
CA TRP A 53 10.79 1.51 -15.01
C TRP A 53 10.54 2.32 -16.28
N ASN A 54 11.52 3.10 -16.74
CA ASN A 54 11.40 3.91 -17.95
C ASN A 54 11.26 3.04 -19.20
N SER A 55 12.02 1.93 -19.27
CA SER A 55 11.92 0.96 -20.36
C SER A 55 10.54 0.29 -20.39
N LYS A 56 9.98 -0.07 -19.23
CA LYS A 56 8.59 -0.57 -19.11
C LYS A 56 7.59 0.48 -19.60
N LYS A 57 7.70 1.73 -19.13
CA LYS A 57 6.77 2.80 -19.49
C LYS A 57 6.78 3.09 -20.99
N ARG A 58 7.96 3.13 -21.60
CA ARG A 58 8.10 3.28 -23.05
C ARG A 58 7.44 2.12 -23.79
N HIS A 59 7.68 0.88 -23.35
CA HIS A 59 7.03 -0.29 -23.91
C HIS A 59 5.49 -0.19 -23.81
N GLU A 60 4.94 0.17 -22.65
CA GLU A 60 3.49 0.35 -22.48
C GLU A 60 2.94 1.43 -23.43
N ALA A 61 3.69 2.52 -23.64
CA ALA A 61 3.30 3.60 -24.53
C ALA A 61 3.40 3.24 -26.03
N THR A 62 4.38 2.42 -26.44
CA THR A 62 4.58 2.08 -27.87
C THR A 62 3.82 0.83 -28.30
N VAL A 63 3.81 -0.20 -27.45
CA VAL A 63 3.20 -1.51 -27.75
C VAL A 63 1.73 -1.50 -27.38
N HIS A 64 1.38 -0.98 -26.20
CA HIS A 64 0.01 -0.97 -25.71
C HIS A 64 -0.69 0.38 -25.91
N LYS A 65 0.01 1.41 -26.41
CA LYS A 65 -0.50 2.78 -26.55
C LYS A 65 -1.05 3.34 -25.23
N VAL A 66 -0.54 2.82 -24.11
CA VAL A 66 -0.93 3.24 -22.77
C VAL A 66 0.01 4.34 -22.32
N SER A 67 -0.51 5.56 -22.34
CA SER A 67 0.18 6.71 -21.76
C SER A 67 -0.13 6.75 -20.27
N THR A 68 0.75 6.18 -19.44
CA THR A 68 0.66 6.37 -18.00
C THR A 68 1.10 7.80 -17.68
N THR A 69 0.13 8.71 -17.63
CA THR A 69 0.23 9.95 -16.86
C THR A 69 0.28 9.55 -15.40
N VAL A 70 1.46 9.09 -14.98
CA VAL A 70 1.79 9.01 -13.56
C VAL A 70 1.76 10.46 -13.09
N LYS A 71 0.59 10.91 -12.63
CA LYS A 71 0.52 11.90 -11.56
C LYS A 71 1.26 11.24 -10.42
N THR A 72 2.56 11.47 -10.37
CA THR A 72 3.32 11.28 -9.15
C THR A 72 2.56 12.08 -8.12
N ARG A 73 1.83 11.37 -7.24
CA ARG A 73 1.53 11.90 -5.93
C ARG A 73 2.89 12.07 -5.28
N THR A 74 3.53 13.20 -5.54
CA THR A 74 4.50 13.77 -4.64
C THR A 74 3.77 13.82 -3.31
N SER A 75 4.28 13.05 -2.34
CA SER A 75 3.91 13.24 -0.94
C SER A 75 4.48 14.59 -0.50
N ALA A 76 3.84 15.67 -0.93
CA ALA A 76 3.89 17.00 -0.36
C ALA A 76 2.81 17.84 -1.06
N SER A 77 1.77 18.15 -0.29
CA SER A 77 0.96 19.37 -0.44
C SER A 77 0.03 19.44 -1.64
N GLU A 78 -1.23 19.06 -1.45
CA GLU A 78 -2.38 19.85 -1.92
C GLU A 78 -3.63 19.41 -1.15
N GLU A 79 -3.95 20.22 -0.14
CA GLU A 79 -5.31 20.42 0.36
C GLU A 79 -6.24 20.69 -0.83
N PRO A 80 -7.46 20.14 -0.80
CA PRO A 80 -8.55 21.09 -0.58
C PRO A 80 -9.62 20.56 0.38
N SER A 81 -9.90 21.42 1.37
CA SER A 81 -11.24 21.78 1.87
C SER A 81 -12.11 20.65 2.42
N ASP A 82 -11.99 20.39 3.72
CA ASP A 82 -13.10 20.58 4.65
C ASP A 82 -12.54 20.78 6.07
N LEU A 83 -13.06 21.81 6.73
CA LEU A 83 -12.64 22.33 8.03
C LEU A 83 -12.64 21.25 9.13
N ASP A 84 -11.52 21.10 9.85
CA ASP A 84 -11.41 21.35 11.32
C ASP A 84 -10.07 20.82 11.87
N HIS A 85 -9.08 21.71 12.02
CA HIS A 85 -7.85 21.43 12.76
C HIS A 85 -8.06 21.80 14.23
N ASP A 86 -8.79 20.98 15.00
CA ASP A 86 -8.92 21.21 16.45
C ASP A 86 -9.04 19.88 17.23
N LEU A 87 -8.02 19.02 17.10
CA LEU A 87 -7.89 17.87 18.00
C LEU A 87 -7.33 18.33 19.36
N GLU A 88 -8.19 18.99 20.14
CA GLU A 88 -7.98 19.28 21.56
C GLU A 88 -8.03 17.99 22.38
N TYR A 89 -6.98 17.74 23.18
CA TYR A 89 -6.97 16.71 24.19
C TYR A 89 -7.74 17.20 25.42
N ALA A 90 -8.93 16.64 25.65
CA ALA A 90 -9.82 17.00 26.75
C ALA A 90 -9.80 15.94 27.86
N CYS A 91 -9.69 16.38 29.12
CA CYS A 91 -9.70 15.49 30.27
C CYS A 91 -11.12 14.96 30.50
N SER A 92 -11.25 13.66 30.72
CA SER A 92 -12.56 13.04 30.97
C SER A 92 -13.08 13.27 32.39
N HIS A 93 -12.21 13.77 33.28
CA HIS A 93 -12.52 13.99 34.70
C HIS A 93 -12.74 15.47 35.07
N CYS A 94 -12.41 16.41 34.18
CA CYS A 94 -12.66 17.83 34.40
C CYS A 94 -12.76 18.60 33.07
N SER A 95 -13.15 19.86 33.09
CA SER A 95 -13.31 20.68 31.88
C SER A 95 -12.00 21.16 31.25
N TYR A 96 -10.86 20.55 31.59
CA TYR A 96 -9.55 20.90 31.05
C TYR A 96 -9.37 20.40 29.62
N LYS A 97 -8.91 21.28 28.73
CA LYS A 97 -8.62 20.98 27.32
C LYS A 97 -7.30 21.60 26.91
N THR A 98 -6.54 20.89 26.07
CA THR A 98 -5.27 21.38 25.57
C THR A 98 -4.96 20.80 24.20
N PRO A 99 -4.40 21.58 23.25
CA PRO A 99 -3.96 21.05 21.97
C PRO A 99 -2.62 20.29 22.06
N SER A 100 -1.94 20.33 23.21
CA SER A 100 -0.64 19.67 23.43
C SER A 100 -0.81 18.35 24.18
N ARG A 101 -0.41 17.25 23.52
CA ARG A 101 -0.42 15.89 24.08
C ARG A 101 0.49 15.75 25.30
N GLU A 102 1.66 16.37 25.29
CA GLU A 102 2.59 16.32 26.43
C GLU A 102 1.98 16.99 27.66
N ARG A 103 1.28 18.11 27.46
CA ARG A 103 0.61 18.85 28.52
C ARG A 103 -0.65 18.15 29.04
N PHE A 104 -1.32 17.37 28.17
CA PHE A 104 -2.41 16.48 28.56
C PHE A 104 -1.93 15.30 29.42
N LEU A 105 -0.81 14.67 29.05
CA LEU A 105 -0.24 13.55 29.83
C LEU A 105 0.35 13.99 31.17
N ALA A 106 0.76 15.25 31.29
CA ALA A 106 1.20 15.85 32.55
C ALA A 106 0.03 16.32 33.45
N HIS A 107 -1.21 16.23 32.97
CA HIS A 107 -2.42 16.49 33.73
C HIS A 107 -2.96 15.15 34.25
N GLU A 108 -2.52 14.75 35.45
CA GLU A 108 -3.00 13.58 36.20
C GLU A 108 -4.45 13.70 36.66
#